data_AF-A0A1F5E634-F1
#
_entry.id   AF-A0A1F5E634-F1
#
_cell.length_a   1.000
_cell.length_b   1.000
_cell.length_c   1.000
_cell.angle_alpha   90.00
_cell.angle_beta   90.00
_cell.angle_gamma   90.00
#
_symmetry.space_group_name_H-M   'P 1'
#
loop_
_entity.id
_entity.type
_entity.pdbx_description
1 polymer ?
#
loop_
_entity_poly.entity_id
_entity_poly.type
_entity_poly.pdbx_seq_one_letter_code
_entity_poly.pdbx_strand_id
1 'polypeptide(L)'
;MENENQNLLTIKQASKFLNCHPNTLRMWERKGIIEPVRFGVRKDRRYLSDELEKFMRNENEQELKDVVLPSSYDLTRIDMTGTHYEGLIGDVLAGFKTYGDLDKQTIDKFDFKKFLNDYNARIENFPRLEMDKFPTLSEKILHIITAARYRNGSLETINLEKYKPSFIEKIEYFVERNEPIKLMLPAFPFKIANPLKSGREDADLAEVAAFCRFNEINRQIKKFYKPGAQFHIFHDGHLYYRHFLHEIEDADRYFASLKRFVEQLGLEKVIILRDAFEELKKIDNFDSICAQARKEITNLWLKDKFSNEKVRRIIQSAHYNIKLSNAPHEVLYRINFAEDWDLSSEEKKLKKEIDKRAEKCAFEYMVVQHALEKADFFNKMVNHGIRLTVHPKEGHIGIYLVKRKTHLLPWMGVGVIKNNGEVSVHYESELISNGKYRPVFIKGEEHPFYYKEAETIYKGTDQFRSFFSDTVDSLKEGDFYWAFAFHTEYLNKDVREILTNTHKALAEKSIEDKAICKKDMFETISKAYSDNSNIKIKAVNEEIPTGVIILKNRIINLLWGEEPSAFEIRDREIVSRYQKYFKELWKK
;
A
#
# COMPACT_ATOMS: atom_id res chain seq x y z
N MET A 1 -26.98 -43.73 22.30
CA MET A 1 -27.63 -42.44 21.98
C MET A 1 -27.52 -41.59 23.24
N GLU A 2 -26.41 -40.88 23.37
CA GLU A 2 -26.11 -39.99 24.49
C GLU A 2 -26.19 -38.54 23.99
N ASN A 3 -26.77 -37.68 24.83
CA ASN A 3 -27.13 -36.28 24.58
C ASN A 3 -25.96 -35.43 24.05
N GLU A 4 -26.08 -34.94 22.82
CA GLU A 4 -25.30 -33.81 22.33
C GLU A 4 -25.86 -32.50 22.93
N ASN A 5 -25.12 -31.94 23.89
CA ASN A 5 -25.11 -30.56 24.40
C ASN A 5 -26.29 -29.63 24.05
N GLN A 6 -27.41 -29.74 24.77
CA GLN A 6 -28.33 -28.61 24.93
C GLN A 6 -27.79 -27.67 26.01
N ASN A 7 -27.32 -26.48 25.61
CA ASN A 7 -26.70 -25.52 26.52
C ASN A 7 -27.77 -24.75 27.31
N LEU A 8 -28.10 -25.24 28.50
CA LEU A 8 -29.12 -24.67 29.39
C LEU A 8 -28.57 -23.52 30.23
N LEU A 9 -29.07 -22.30 29.99
CA LEU A 9 -28.62 -21.08 30.66
C LEU A 9 -29.47 -20.75 31.91
N THR A 10 -28.82 -20.21 32.94
CA THR A 10 -29.51 -19.59 34.07
C THR A 10 -30.14 -18.26 33.66
N ILE A 11 -31.10 -17.73 34.44
CA ILE A 11 -31.70 -16.43 34.15
C ILE A 11 -30.67 -15.30 34.05
N LYS A 12 -29.61 -15.31 34.86
CA LYS A 12 -28.55 -14.29 34.79
C LYS A 12 -27.77 -14.38 33.48
N GLN A 13 -27.49 -15.60 33.03
CA GLN A 13 -26.79 -15.84 31.76
C GLN A 13 -27.69 -15.53 30.56
N ALA A 14 -28.95 -15.96 30.58
CA ALA A 14 -29.93 -15.68 29.54
C ALA A 14 -30.23 -14.17 29.41
N SER A 15 -30.38 -13.47 30.53
CA SER A 15 -30.52 -12.01 30.55
C SER A 15 -29.29 -11.29 30.01
N LYS A 16 -28.08 -11.77 30.34
CA LYS A 16 -26.84 -11.24 29.75
C LYS A 16 -26.75 -11.53 28.24
N PHE A 17 -27.20 -12.72 27.82
CA PHE A 17 -27.24 -13.16 26.43
C PHE A 17 -28.18 -12.29 25.58
N LEU A 18 -29.37 -12.00 26.11
CA LEU A 18 -30.38 -11.14 25.49
C LEU A 18 -30.17 -9.63 25.76
N ASN A 19 -29.08 -9.27 26.45
CA ASN A 19 -28.77 -7.91 26.88
C ASN A 19 -29.95 -7.18 27.59
N CYS A 20 -30.67 -7.88 28.47
CA CYS A 20 -31.82 -7.33 29.19
C CYS A 20 -31.70 -7.55 30.72
N HIS A 21 -32.49 -6.83 31.52
CA HIS A 21 -32.51 -7.04 32.96
C HIS A 21 -33.29 -8.33 33.32
N PRO A 22 -32.91 -9.11 34.36
CA PRO A 22 -33.61 -10.34 34.75
C PRO A 22 -35.11 -10.19 35.01
N ASN A 23 -35.56 -9.02 35.47
CA ASN A 23 -36.99 -8.75 35.65
C ASN A 23 -37.74 -8.60 34.32
N THR A 24 -37.08 -8.09 33.28
CA THR A 24 -37.63 -8.00 31.92
C THR A 24 -37.83 -9.39 31.34
N LEU A 25 -36.83 -10.27 31.49
CA LEU A 25 -36.95 -11.66 31.05
C LEU A 25 -38.10 -12.39 31.77
N ARG A 26 -38.30 -12.16 33.08
CA ARG A 26 -39.46 -12.69 33.82
C ARG A 26 -40.81 -12.15 33.34
N MET A 27 -40.85 -10.90 32.91
CA MET A 27 -42.06 -10.32 32.34
C MET A 27 -42.41 -11.00 31.01
N TRP A 28 -41.42 -11.26 30.17
CA TRP A 28 -41.60 -11.97 28.91
C TRP A 28 -42.08 -13.41 29.10
N GLU A 29 -41.58 -14.12 30.11
CA GLU A 29 -42.14 -15.44 30.50
C GLU A 29 -43.64 -15.37 30.82
N ARG A 30 -44.05 -14.40 31.64
CA ARG A 30 -45.47 -14.23 32.03
C ARG A 30 -46.39 -13.93 30.85
N LYS A 31 -45.83 -13.30 29.81
CA LYS A 31 -46.53 -12.98 28.57
C LYS A 31 -46.47 -14.11 27.54
N GLY A 32 -45.79 -15.23 27.84
CA GLY A 32 -45.60 -16.35 26.92
C GLY A 32 -44.67 -16.06 25.75
N ILE A 33 -43.83 -15.02 25.86
CA ILE A 33 -42.95 -14.55 24.79
C ILE A 33 -41.67 -15.40 24.70
N ILE A 34 -41.16 -15.86 25.84
CA ILE A 34 -40.06 -16.82 25.96
C ILE A 34 -40.47 -17.90 26.95
N GLU A 35 -40.28 -19.16 26.59
CA GLU A 35 -40.65 -20.29 27.44
C GLU A 35 -39.41 -20.92 28.13
N PRO A 36 -39.36 -20.95 29.47
CA PRO A 36 -38.27 -21.60 30.20
C PRO A 36 -38.50 -23.11 30.38
N VAL A 37 -37.45 -23.90 30.23
CA VAL A 37 -37.43 -25.32 30.61
C VAL A 37 -37.37 -25.44 32.14
N ARG A 38 -38.19 -26.34 32.69
CA ARG A 38 -38.15 -26.71 34.12
C ARG A 38 -37.24 -27.92 34.30
N PHE A 39 -36.09 -27.72 34.95
CA PHE A 39 -35.00 -28.70 35.04
C PHE A 39 -34.81 -29.21 36.48
N GLY A 40 -34.62 -30.53 36.62
CA GLY A 40 -34.37 -31.21 37.90
C GLY A 40 -35.58 -31.35 38.84
N VAL A 41 -35.39 -32.03 39.97
CA VAL A 41 -36.46 -32.36 40.94
C VAL A 41 -37.09 -31.11 41.57
N ARG A 42 -36.29 -30.03 41.75
CA ARG A 42 -36.75 -28.74 42.26
C ARG A 42 -37.47 -27.87 41.21
N LYS A 43 -37.51 -28.35 39.95
CA LYS A 43 -38.11 -27.66 38.79
C LYS A 43 -37.53 -26.26 38.58
N ASP A 44 -36.21 -26.14 38.64
CA ASP A 44 -35.49 -24.90 38.41
C ASP A 44 -35.68 -24.40 36.98
N ARG A 45 -35.72 -23.08 36.78
CA ARG A 45 -35.90 -22.49 35.45
C ARG A 45 -34.56 -22.42 34.70
N ARG A 46 -34.54 -22.88 33.45
CA ARG A 46 -33.41 -22.76 32.52
C ARG A 46 -33.90 -22.37 31.14
N TYR A 47 -33.03 -21.77 30.33
CA TYR A 47 -33.35 -21.33 28.97
C TYR A 47 -32.43 -22.03 27.98
N LEU A 48 -32.98 -22.55 26.89
CA LEU A 48 -32.19 -23.16 25.82
C LEU A 48 -31.50 -22.05 25.01
N SER A 49 -30.18 -22.14 24.87
CA SER A 49 -29.40 -21.17 24.07
C SER A 49 -29.98 -20.97 22.67
N ASP A 50 -30.35 -22.05 22.00
CA ASP A 50 -30.79 -22.04 20.60
C ASP A 50 -32.16 -21.36 20.44
N GLU A 51 -33.01 -21.45 21.47
CA GLU A 51 -34.30 -20.74 21.50
C GLU A 51 -34.11 -19.25 21.76
N LEU A 52 -33.12 -18.87 22.59
CA LEU A 52 -32.75 -17.47 22.77
C LEU A 52 -32.16 -16.87 21.49
N GLU A 53 -31.36 -17.62 20.73
CA GLU A 53 -30.85 -17.20 19.43
C GLU A 53 -31.97 -17.01 18.40
N LYS A 54 -32.92 -17.95 18.33
CA LYS A 54 -34.12 -17.82 17.49
C LYS A 54 -34.98 -16.64 17.91
N PHE A 55 -35.13 -16.43 19.21
CA PHE A 55 -35.86 -15.30 19.76
C PHE A 55 -35.22 -13.97 19.34
N MET A 56 -33.90 -13.81 19.46
CA MET A 56 -33.21 -12.63 18.97
C MET A 56 -33.37 -12.46 17.46
N ARG A 57 -33.35 -13.54 16.67
CA ARG A 57 -33.60 -13.47 15.23
C ARG A 57 -35.00 -12.95 14.92
N ASN A 58 -36.01 -13.47 15.62
CA ASN A 58 -37.41 -13.11 15.39
C ASN A 58 -37.76 -11.72 15.93
N GLU A 59 -37.24 -11.29 17.08
CA GLU A 59 -37.37 -9.90 17.56
C GLU A 59 -36.73 -8.93 16.58
N ASN A 60 -35.55 -9.26 16.05
CA ASN A 60 -34.92 -8.45 15.01
C ASN A 60 -35.82 -8.39 13.76
N GLU A 61 -36.35 -9.51 13.25
CA GLU A 61 -37.26 -9.51 12.09
C GLU A 61 -38.58 -8.76 12.31
N GLN A 62 -39.13 -8.76 13.53
CA GLN A 62 -40.36 -8.04 13.87
C GLN A 62 -40.10 -6.53 14.06
N GLU A 63 -38.99 -6.14 14.69
CA GLU A 63 -38.57 -4.73 14.81
C GLU A 63 -38.11 -4.10 13.49
N LEU A 64 -37.78 -4.91 12.48
CA LEU A 64 -37.33 -4.46 11.16
C LEU A 64 -38.49 -4.08 10.23
N LYS A 65 -39.75 -4.43 10.56
CA LYS A 65 -40.91 -4.15 9.71
C LYS A 65 -41.37 -2.68 9.74
N ASP A 66 -41.01 -1.92 10.77
CA ASP A 66 -41.44 -0.51 10.93
C ASP A 66 -40.29 0.51 10.91
N VAL A 67 -39.15 0.17 10.29
CA VAL A 67 -37.98 1.07 10.24
C VAL A 67 -37.96 1.82 8.92
N VAL A 68 -38.29 3.11 8.98
CA VAL A 68 -38.07 4.04 7.88
C VAL A 68 -36.55 4.15 7.62
N LEU A 69 -36.15 3.97 6.36
CA LEU A 69 -34.78 4.21 5.88
C LEU A 69 -34.32 5.60 6.36
N PRO A 70 -33.07 5.78 6.85
CA PRO A 70 -32.44 7.09 6.75
C PRO A 70 -32.42 7.43 5.25
N SER A 71 -33.10 8.50 4.85
CA SER A 71 -33.28 8.87 3.45
C SER A 71 -32.00 9.25 2.70
N SER A 72 -30.82 9.08 3.29
CA SER A 72 -29.52 9.36 2.63
C SER A 72 -28.32 8.85 3.45
N TYR A 73 -28.18 7.53 3.68
CA TYR A 73 -26.84 7.07 4.05
C TYR A 73 -25.92 7.19 2.84
N ASP A 74 -24.99 8.14 2.91
CA ASP A 74 -24.07 8.45 1.83
C ASP A 74 -22.90 7.46 1.78
N LEU A 75 -23.09 6.38 1.02
CA LEU A 75 -22.06 5.35 0.79
C LEU A 75 -20.78 5.91 0.15
N THR A 76 -20.79 7.13 -0.41
CA THR A 76 -19.55 7.78 -0.90
C THR A 76 -18.57 8.09 0.24
N ARG A 77 -19.05 8.11 1.50
CA ARG A 77 -18.24 8.38 2.68
C ARG A 77 -17.53 7.15 3.23
N ILE A 78 -17.92 5.94 2.84
CA ILE A 78 -17.20 4.72 3.17
C ILE A 78 -16.32 4.35 1.99
N ASP A 79 -15.05 4.06 2.24
CA ASP A 79 -14.18 3.48 1.23
C ASP A 79 -13.19 2.51 1.85
N MET A 80 -12.66 1.60 1.05
CA MET A 80 -11.57 0.69 1.43
C MET A 80 -10.57 0.65 0.28
N THR A 81 -9.28 0.51 0.59
CA THR A 81 -8.26 0.43 -0.45
C THR A 81 -8.39 -0.90 -1.18
N GLY A 82 -8.64 -0.80 -2.49
CA GLY A 82 -8.63 -1.94 -3.39
C GLY A 82 -7.22 -2.51 -3.58
N THR A 83 -7.16 -3.72 -4.13
CA THR A 83 -5.92 -4.38 -4.52
C THR A 83 -5.74 -4.17 -6.03
N HIS A 84 -4.57 -3.72 -6.46
CA HIS A 84 -4.26 -3.50 -7.88
C HIS A 84 -3.52 -4.72 -8.43
N TYR A 85 -4.18 -5.49 -9.30
CA TYR A 85 -3.68 -6.80 -9.72
C TYR A 85 -2.58 -6.77 -10.79
N GLU A 86 -2.32 -5.63 -11.43
CA GLU A 86 -1.39 -5.52 -12.56
C GLU A 86 0.02 -6.05 -12.25
N GLY A 87 0.47 -6.05 -10.99
CA GLY A 87 1.74 -6.65 -10.60
C GLY A 87 1.63 -8.06 -9.98
N LEU A 88 0.47 -8.48 -9.48
CA LEU A 88 0.27 -9.84 -8.95
C LEU A 88 0.33 -10.93 -10.04
N ILE A 89 -0.01 -10.58 -11.29
CA ILE A 89 -0.24 -11.51 -12.41
C ILE A 89 1.06 -11.93 -13.13
N GLY A 90 2.18 -11.21 -12.90
CA GLY A 90 3.33 -11.16 -13.82
C GLY A 90 4.08 -12.47 -14.13
N ASP A 91 4.48 -13.28 -13.14
CA ASP A 91 5.52 -14.31 -13.38
C ASP A 91 5.37 -15.59 -12.55
N VAL A 92 4.13 -15.97 -12.21
CA VAL A 92 3.91 -17.14 -11.34
C VAL A 92 3.90 -18.48 -12.09
N LEU A 93 3.69 -18.47 -13.41
CA LEU A 93 3.80 -19.69 -14.23
C LEU A 93 5.27 -20.14 -14.46
N ALA A 94 6.26 -19.35 -14.04
CA ALA A 94 7.69 -19.61 -14.22
C ALA A 94 8.37 -20.27 -12.99
N GLY A 95 7.62 -20.62 -11.94
CA GLY A 95 8.13 -21.19 -10.70
C GLY A 95 8.19 -20.15 -9.57
N PHE A 96 7.57 -20.46 -8.44
CA PHE A 96 7.60 -19.59 -7.26
C PHE A 96 9.02 -19.50 -6.72
N LYS A 97 9.59 -18.29 -6.76
CA LYS A 97 10.81 -17.99 -5.99
C LYS A 97 10.46 -17.86 -4.51
N THR A 98 11.41 -18.26 -3.69
CA THR A 98 11.46 -18.02 -2.25
C THR A 98 12.57 -17.01 -1.97
N TYR A 99 12.68 -16.53 -0.73
CA TYR A 99 13.85 -15.74 -0.36
C TYR A 99 15.16 -16.49 -0.63
N GLY A 100 15.19 -17.82 -0.46
CA GLY A 100 16.39 -18.63 -0.69
C GLY A 100 17.00 -18.46 -2.09
N ASP A 101 16.16 -18.12 -3.06
CA ASP A 101 16.55 -17.96 -4.47
C ASP A 101 17.10 -16.56 -4.80
N LEU A 102 17.08 -15.63 -3.83
CA LEU A 102 17.49 -14.24 -4.00
C LEU A 102 18.81 -13.94 -3.29
N ASP A 103 19.59 -12.99 -3.81
CA ASP A 103 20.70 -12.39 -3.07
C ASP A 103 20.16 -11.67 -1.84
N LYS A 104 20.48 -12.13 -0.63
CA LYS A 104 19.98 -11.53 0.62
C LYS A 104 21.03 -10.61 1.22
N GLN A 105 20.59 -9.55 1.87
CA GLN A 105 21.43 -8.76 2.76
C GLN A 105 20.92 -8.88 4.20
N THR A 106 21.82 -9.01 5.16
CA THR A 106 21.49 -8.89 6.58
C THR A 106 22.23 -7.71 7.17
N ILE A 107 21.52 -6.87 7.92
CA ILE A 107 22.07 -5.75 8.67
C ILE A 107 21.86 -5.99 10.17
N ASP A 108 22.78 -5.57 11.03
CA ASP A 108 22.62 -5.73 12.48
C ASP A 108 21.45 -4.88 13.02
N LYS A 109 21.27 -3.68 12.47
CA LYS A 109 20.19 -2.76 12.82
C LYS A 109 19.92 -1.77 11.68
N PHE A 110 18.70 -1.26 11.61
CA PHE A 110 18.34 -0.14 10.74
C PHE A 110 18.62 1.19 11.43
N ASP A 111 19.32 2.11 10.74
CA ASP A 111 19.63 3.45 11.27
C ASP A 111 18.53 4.45 10.89
N PHE A 112 17.52 4.58 11.75
CA PHE A 112 16.37 5.47 11.56
C PHE A 112 16.77 6.95 11.46
N LYS A 113 17.76 7.38 12.25
CA LYS A 113 18.20 8.78 12.27
C LYS A 113 18.94 9.14 11.00
N LYS A 114 19.87 8.29 10.56
CA LYS A 114 20.55 8.46 9.28
C LYS A 114 19.54 8.44 8.13
N PHE A 115 18.60 7.51 8.13
CA PHE A 115 17.57 7.44 7.09
C PHE A 115 16.73 8.73 7.01
N LEU A 116 16.28 9.25 8.16
CA LEU A 116 15.54 10.51 8.22
C LEU A 116 16.37 11.71 7.75
N ASN A 117 17.66 11.77 8.10
CA ASN A 117 18.56 12.82 7.64
C ASN A 117 18.76 12.77 6.12
N ASP A 118 19.03 11.58 5.58
CA ASP A 118 19.17 11.35 4.13
C ASP A 118 17.86 11.71 3.40
N TYR A 119 16.70 11.36 3.99
CA TYR A 119 15.39 11.75 3.48
C TYR A 119 15.25 13.27 3.42
N ASN A 120 15.50 13.97 4.54
CA ASN A 120 15.35 15.43 4.63
C ASN A 120 16.29 16.16 3.66
N ALA A 121 17.54 15.72 3.51
CA ALA A 121 18.50 16.31 2.58
C ALA A 121 18.01 16.21 1.12
N ARG A 122 17.43 15.07 0.72
CA ARG A 122 16.79 14.94 -0.60
C ARG A 122 15.63 15.91 -0.77
N ILE A 123 14.85 16.15 0.30
CA ILE A 123 13.67 17.02 0.21
C ILE A 123 14.04 18.48 -0.06
N GLU A 124 15.17 18.95 0.46
CA GLU A 124 15.60 20.35 0.32
C GLU A 124 15.86 20.77 -1.14
N ASN A 125 16.09 19.80 -2.02
CA ASN A 125 16.31 20.01 -3.45
C ASN A 125 15.03 20.05 -4.29
N PHE A 126 13.83 19.86 -3.72
CA PHE A 126 12.58 19.94 -4.49
C PHE A 126 12.17 21.38 -4.80
N PRO A 127 11.46 21.61 -5.93
CA PRO A 127 10.95 22.92 -6.29
C PRO A 127 10.14 23.55 -5.17
N ARG A 128 10.39 24.83 -4.89
CA ARG A 128 9.61 25.59 -3.90
C ARG A 128 8.17 25.72 -4.39
N LEU A 129 7.22 25.58 -3.47
CA LEU A 129 5.82 25.89 -3.74
C LEU A 129 5.68 27.39 -4.01
N GLU A 130 4.79 27.74 -4.93
CA GLU A 130 4.53 29.13 -5.31
C GLU A 130 3.62 29.78 -4.26
N MET A 131 4.21 30.55 -3.34
CA MET A 131 3.49 31.05 -2.16
C MET A 131 2.86 32.43 -2.34
N ASP A 132 3.30 33.19 -3.34
CA ASP A 132 2.92 34.61 -3.52
C ASP A 132 1.43 34.80 -3.88
N LYS A 133 0.80 33.75 -4.40
CA LYS A 133 -0.64 33.72 -4.73
C LYS A 133 -1.56 33.57 -3.51
N PHE A 134 -0.99 33.34 -2.32
CA PHE A 134 -1.74 33.07 -1.09
C PHE A 134 -1.45 34.18 -0.06
N PRO A 135 -2.35 35.17 0.13
CA PRO A 135 -2.06 36.36 0.91
C PRO A 135 -1.95 36.09 2.41
N THR A 136 -2.73 35.15 2.96
CA THR A 136 -2.74 34.88 4.42
C THR A 136 -1.84 33.70 4.80
N LEU A 137 -1.41 33.65 6.06
CA LEU A 137 -0.66 32.50 6.60
C LEU A 137 -1.49 31.20 6.51
N SER A 138 -2.78 31.27 6.82
CA SER A 138 -3.68 30.13 6.78
C SER A 138 -3.86 29.56 5.37
N GLU A 139 -3.94 30.43 4.35
CA GLU A 139 -3.98 30.00 2.96
C GLU A 139 -2.67 29.38 2.49
N LYS A 140 -1.52 29.92 2.93
CA LYS A 140 -0.21 29.32 2.67
C LYS A 140 -0.10 27.92 3.26
N ILE A 141 -0.57 27.73 4.50
CA ILE A 141 -0.59 26.42 5.17
C ILE A 141 -1.52 25.45 4.44
N LEU A 142 -2.74 25.88 4.09
CA LEU A 142 -3.68 25.03 3.34
C LEU A 142 -3.11 24.65 1.96
N HIS A 143 -2.44 25.57 1.28
CA HIS A 143 -1.77 25.30 0.01
C HIS A 143 -0.68 24.23 0.16
N ILE A 144 0.13 24.28 1.23
CA ILE A 144 1.14 23.25 1.51
C ILE A 144 0.47 21.89 1.70
N ILE A 145 -0.56 21.78 2.55
CA ILE A 145 -1.23 20.51 2.87
C ILE A 145 -1.92 19.93 1.61
N THR A 146 -2.47 20.78 0.75
CA THR A 146 -3.19 20.39 -0.48
C THR A 146 -2.31 20.37 -1.73
N ALA A 147 -0.99 20.56 -1.58
CA ALA A 147 -0.06 20.55 -2.71
C ALA A 147 -0.10 19.20 -3.45
N ALA A 148 -0.04 19.23 -4.78
CA ALA A 148 -0.10 18.02 -5.62
C ALA A 148 1.00 16.97 -5.31
N ARG A 149 2.08 17.39 -4.64
CA ARG A 149 3.13 16.51 -4.13
C ARG A 149 2.63 15.54 -3.05
N TYR A 150 1.73 16.01 -2.19
CA TYR A 150 1.24 15.27 -1.03
C TYR A 150 -0.19 14.79 -1.20
N ARG A 151 -1.02 15.56 -1.89
CA ARG A 151 -2.45 15.29 -2.01
C ARG A 151 -2.72 14.08 -2.92
N ASN A 152 -3.49 13.13 -2.40
CA ASN A 152 -4.13 12.06 -3.16
C ASN A 152 -5.51 12.54 -3.64
N GLY A 153 -5.91 12.21 -4.87
CA GLY A 153 -7.11 12.75 -5.53
C GLY A 153 -6.87 14.09 -6.23
N SER A 154 -7.93 14.74 -6.72
CA SER A 154 -7.90 16.08 -7.32
C SER A 154 -8.43 17.16 -6.33
N LEU A 155 -8.30 18.45 -6.67
CA LEU A 155 -8.89 19.51 -5.82
C LEU A 155 -10.42 19.50 -5.91
N GLU A 156 -10.94 19.06 -7.05
CA GLU A 156 -12.36 18.81 -7.26
C GLU A 156 -12.85 17.62 -6.41
N THR A 157 -12.07 16.54 -6.27
CA THR A 157 -12.46 15.37 -5.44
C THR A 157 -12.72 15.73 -3.98
N ILE A 158 -11.94 16.67 -3.43
CA ILE A 158 -12.12 17.14 -2.04
C ILE A 158 -13.09 18.33 -1.96
N ASN A 159 -13.59 18.80 -3.11
CA ASN A 159 -14.42 19.98 -3.27
C ASN A 159 -13.80 21.21 -2.55
N LEU A 160 -12.53 21.49 -2.86
CA LEU A 160 -11.76 22.50 -2.12
C LEU A 160 -12.44 23.87 -2.14
N GLU A 161 -13.09 24.27 -3.25
CA GLU A 161 -13.79 25.55 -3.36
C GLU A 161 -14.86 25.69 -2.27
N LYS A 162 -15.73 24.68 -2.10
CA LYS A 162 -16.78 24.64 -1.09
C LYS A 162 -16.24 24.57 0.33
N TYR A 163 -15.19 23.77 0.57
CA TYR A 163 -14.69 23.48 1.92
C TYR A 163 -13.52 24.37 2.37
N LYS A 164 -12.95 25.21 1.49
CA LYS A 164 -11.85 26.13 1.82
C LYS A 164 -12.17 27.00 3.04
N PRO A 165 -13.34 27.66 3.17
CA PRO A 165 -13.64 28.48 4.34
C PRO A 165 -13.51 27.70 5.67
N SER A 166 -14.06 26.49 5.73
CA SER A 166 -13.98 25.64 6.92
C SER A 166 -12.55 25.18 7.22
N PHE A 167 -11.74 24.87 6.21
CA PHE A 167 -10.33 24.55 6.42
C PHE A 167 -9.54 25.76 6.93
N ILE A 168 -9.80 26.95 6.41
CA ILE A 168 -9.14 28.18 6.84
C ILE A 168 -9.49 28.49 8.29
N GLU A 169 -10.77 28.46 8.66
CA GLU A 169 -11.23 28.66 10.04
C GLU A 169 -10.51 27.71 11.03
N LYS A 170 -10.41 26.43 10.68
CA LYS A 170 -9.71 25.42 11.49
C LYS A 170 -8.20 25.71 11.63
N ILE A 171 -7.57 26.22 10.58
CA ILE A 171 -6.15 26.62 10.64
C ILE A 171 -5.98 27.86 11.51
N GLU A 172 -6.83 28.87 11.30
CA GLU A 172 -6.83 30.13 12.06
C GLU A 172 -6.99 29.89 13.55
N TYR A 173 -7.88 28.97 13.95
CA TYR A 173 -8.05 28.57 15.35
C TYR A 173 -6.71 28.24 16.04
N PHE A 174 -5.83 27.47 15.39
CA PHE A 174 -4.53 27.13 15.95
C PHE A 174 -3.49 28.24 15.77
N VAL A 175 -3.52 28.95 14.63
CA VAL A 175 -2.59 30.07 14.34
C VAL A 175 -2.73 31.18 15.36
N GLU A 176 -3.97 31.60 15.69
CA GLU A 176 -4.26 32.64 16.69
C GLU A 176 -3.75 32.27 18.09
N ARG A 177 -3.67 30.97 18.39
CA ARG A 177 -3.21 30.43 19.66
C ARG A 177 -1.72 30.08 19.67
N ASN A 178 -1.03 30.25 18.53
CA ASN A 178 0.35 29.84 18.34
C ASN A 178 0.57 28.33 18.67
N GLU A 179 -0.42 27.50 18.37
CA GLU A 179 -0.41 26.06 18.57
C GLU A 179 -0.12 25.30 17.26
N PRO A 180 0.47 24.10 17.29
CA PRO A 180 0.60 23.28 16.09
C PRO A 180 -0.76 22.96 15.44
N ILE A 181 -0.82 23.05 14.11
CA ILE A 181 -2.03 22.65 13.36
C ILE A 181 -2.27 21.15 13.53
N LYS A 182 -3.47 20.75 13.97
CA LYS A 182 -3.78 19.33 14.22
C LYS A 182 -4.40 18.68 12.98
N LEU A 183 -3.71 17.68 12.44
CA LEU A 183 -4.10 16.91 11.27
C LEU A 183 -4.46 15.48 11.71
N MET A 184 -5.69 15.03 11.44
CA MET A 184 -6.20 13.73 11.92
C MET A 184 -6.24 12.70 10.80
N LEU A 185 -5.64 11.53 10.98
CA LEU A 185 -5.66 10.45 10.01
C LEU A 185 -6.02 9.10 10.68
N PRO A 186 -7.13 8.45 10.31
CA PRO A 186 -7.34 7.04 10.65
C PRO A 186 -6.52 6.18 9.69
N ALA A 187 -5.59 5.39 10.21
CA ALA A 187 -4.66 4.63 9.38
C ALA A 187 -3.84 3.66 10.22
N PHE A 188 -3.11 2.80 9.51
CA PHE A 188 -2.16 1.85 10.08
C PHE A 188 -2.83 0.84 11.03
N PRO A 189 -3.79 0.01 10.56
CA PRO A 189 -4.51 -0.93 11.41
C PRO A 189 -3.63 -2.10 11.88
N PHE A 190 -3.06 -2.83 10.94
CA PHE A 190 -2.16 -3.97 11.15
C PHE A 190 -1.51 -4.25 9.80
N LYS A 191 -0.37 -4.92 9.78
CA LYS A 191 0.21 -5.42 8.53
C LYS A 191 -0.71 -6.51 7.99
N ILE A 192 -1.14 -6.39 6.73
CA ILE A 192 -2.06 -7.36 6.15
C ILE A 192 -1.32 -8.68 5.97
N ALA A 193 -1.73 -9.67 6.77
CA ALA A 193 -1.15 -11.00 6.79
C ALA A 193 -1.75 -11.86 5.66
N ASN A 194 -1.48 -11.43 4.43
CA ASN A 194 -1.81 -12.14 3.20
C ASN A 194 -0.49 -12.41 2.46
N PRO A 195 -0.08 -13.68 2.26
CA PRO A 195 1.17 -14.04 1.59
C PRO A 195 1.36 -13.43 0.20
N LEU A 196 0.28 -13.09 -0.51
CA LEU A 196 0.35 -12.39 -1.80
C LEU A 196 0.75 -10.90 -1.65
N LYS A 197 0.77 -10.35 -0.43
CA LYS A 197 1.01 -8.94 -0.15
C LYS A 197 2.26 -8.71 0.68
N SER A 198 2.38 -9.45 1.77
CA SER A 198 3.45 -9.33 2.76
C SER A 198 3.54 -10.63 3.54
N GLY A 199 4.74 -11.18 3.67
CA GLY A 199 5.07 -12.24 4.60
C GLY A 199 5.31 -11.70 6.02
N ARG A 200 5.67 -10.42 6.16
CA ARG A 200 5.82 -9.77 7.47
C ARG A 200 4.46 -9.41 8.07
N GLU A 201 4.29 -9.60 9.38
CA GLU A 201 3.10 -9.16 10.15
C GLU A 201 3.33 -7.87 10.97
N ASP A 202 4.56 -7.37 11.00
CA ASP A 202 4.95 -6.12 11.67
C ASP A 202 5.16 -4.97 10.69
N ALA A 203 5.22 -3.74 11.22
CA ALA A 203 5.60 -2.57 10.44
C ALA A 203 7.05 -2.69 9.91
N ASP A 204 7.28 -2.08 8.76
CA ASP A 204 8.54 -2.11 8.02
C ASP A 204 8.94 -0.71 7.52
N LEU A 205 9.87 -0.64 6.55
CA LEU A 205 10.31 0.64 5.98
C LEU A 205 9.18 1.46 5.35
N ALA A 206 8.09 0.85 4.87
CA ALA A 206 6.96 1.57 4.30
C ALA A 206 6.32 2.51 5.32
N GLU A 207 6.13 2.06 6.57
CA GLU A 207 5.62 2.89 7.67
C GLU A 207 6.63 3.98 8.06
N VAL A 208 7.93 3.65 8.09
CA VAL A 208 9.01 4.65 8.32
C VAL A 208 8.97 5.76 7.28
N ALA A 209 8.80 5.40 6.00
CA ALA A 209 8.72 6.37 4.91
C ALA A 209 7.46 7.25 5.00
N ALA A 210 6.34 6.69 5.49
CA ALA A 210 5.13 7.46 5.76
C ALA A 210 5.34 8.50 6.87
N PHE A 211 6.03 8.13 7.95
CA PHE A 211 6.39 9.06 9.01
C PHE A 211 7.37 10.15 8.55
N CYS A 212 8.31 9.81 7.67
CA CYS A 212 9.19 10.80 7.03
C CYS A 212 8.40 11.80 6.19
N ARG A 213 7.35 11.36 5.46
CA ARG A 213 6.45 12.23 4.70
C ARG A 213 5.66 13.19 5.59
N PHE A 214 5.14 12.73 6.73
CA PHE A 214 4.47 13.62 7.70
C PHE A 214 5.44 14.70 8.21
N ASN A 215 6.67 14.32 8.54
CA ASN A 215 7.70 15.27 8.93
C ASN A 215 8.07 16.25 7.79
N GLU A 216 8.13 15.78 6.54
CA GLU A 216 8.33 16.65 5.38
C GLU A 216 7.24 17.74 5.28
N ILE A 217 5.96 17.38 5.38
CA ILE A 217 4.86 18.35 5.36
C ILE A 217 5.00 19.35 6.52
N ASN A 218 5.26 18.85 7.74
CA ASN A 218 5.50 19.70 8.91
C ASN A 218 6.69 20.67 8.70
N ARG A 219 7.81 20.21 8.14
CA ARG A 219 8.97 21.05 7.81
C ARG A 219 8.61 22.16 6.82
N GLN A 220 7.78 21.87 5.82
CA GLN A 220 7.31 22.91 4.89
C GLN A 220 6.44 23.95 5.59
N ILE A 221 5.52 23.52 6.47
CA ILE A 221 4.69 24.44 7.28
C ILE A 221 5.58 25.30 8.18
N LYS A 222 6.59 24.71 8.84
CA LYS A 222 7.53 25.41 9.75
C LYS A 222 8.35 26.52 9.10
N LYS A 223 8.48 26.54 7.78
CA LYS A 223 9.10 27.66 7.06
C LYS A 223 8.30 28.97 7.20
N PHE A 224 7.00 28.87 7.46
CA PHE A 224 6.09 30.02 7.56
C PHE A 224 5.42 30.12 8.94
N TYR A 225 5.23 28.98 9.63
CA TYR A 225 4.55 28.90 10.91
C TYR A 225 5.33 28.04 11.90
N LYS A 226 6.05 28.69 12.83
CA LYS A 226 7.04 28.05 13.73
C LYS A 226 6.48 26.85 14.53
N PRO A 227 5.26 26.86 15.09
CA PRO A 227 4.69 25.69 15.77
C PRO A 227 4.55 24.47 14.85
N GLY A 228 4.36 24.68 13.54
CA GLY A 228 4.24 23.61 12.56
C GLY A 228 2.89 22.90 12.64
N ALA A 229 2.92 21.58 12.44
CA ALA A 229 1.75 20.71 12.50
C ALA A 229 2.02 19.44 13.31
N GLN A 230 0.95 18.87 13.84
CA GLN A 230 0.90 17.57 14.50
C GLN A 230 -0.04 16.64 13.73
N PHE A 231 0.45 15.44 13.43
CA PHE A 231 -0.31 14.37 12.80
C PHE A 231 -0.83 13.44 13.89
N HIS A 232 -2.11 13.55 14.19
CA HIS A 232 -2.85 12.67 15.07
C HIS A 232 -3.28 11.43 14.28
N ILE A 233 -2.52 10.36 14.43
CA ILE A 233 -2.78 9.08 13.77
C ILE A 233 -3.64 8.23 14.68
N PHE A 234 -4.85 7.93 14.23
CA PHE A 234 -5.77 7.02 14.89
C PHE A 234 -5.54 5.62 14.34
N HIS A 235 -4.70 4.85 15.04
CA HIS A 235 -4.50 3.42 14.79
C HIS A 235 -5.83 2.71 15.01
N ASP A 236 -6.34 2.10 13.95
CA ASP A 236 -7.66 1.46 13.91
C ASP A 236 -7.58 -0.08 13.95
N GLY A 237 -6.41 -0.65 14.26
CA GLY A 237 -6.18 -2.09 14.33
C GLY A 237 -7.09 -2.79 15.32
N HIS A 238 -7.15 -2.29 16.55
CA HIS A 238 -8.00 -2.84 17.62
C HIS A 238 -9.50 -2.72 17.33
N LEU A 239 -9.92 -1.84 16.42
CA LEU A 239 -11.32 -1.80 15.94
C LEU A 239 -11.63 -2.94 14.98
N TYR A 240 -10.63 -3.37 14.21
CA TYR A 240 -10.85 -4.18 13.02
C TYR A 240 -10.31 -5.60 13.13
N TYR A 241 -9.40 -5.90 14.06
CA TYR A 241 -8.65 -7.17 14.10
C TYR A 241 -9.55 -8.40 13.90
N ARG A 242 -10.59 -8.55 14.73
CA ARG A 242 -11.53 -9.68 14.68
C ARG A 242 -12.27 -9.78 13.36
N HIS A 243 -12.61 -8.65 12.75
CA HIS A 243 -13.38 -8.60 11.51
C HIS A 243 -12.55 -9.00 10.29
N PHE A 244 -11.26 -8.67 10.31
CA PHE A 244 -10.28 -9.06 9.30
C PHE A 244 -9.55 -10.36 9.65
N LEU A 245 -10.03 -11.11 10.64
CA LEU A 245 -9.49 -12.41 11.08
C LEU A 245 -8.05 -12.36 11.61
N HIS A 246 -7.63 -11.18 12.05
CA HIS A 246 -6.42 -11.00 12.85
C HIS A 246 -6.72 -11.31 14.32
N GLU A 247 -5.66 -11.65 15.05
CA GLU A 247 -5.69 -11.72 16.50
C GLU A 247 -5.40 -10.34 17.10
N ILE A 248 -5.74 -10.13 18.38
CA ILE A 248 -5.51 -8.82 19.02
C ILE A 248 -4.01 -8.53 19.12
N GLU A 249 -3.19 -9.57 19.30
CA GLU A 249 -1.74 -9.51 19.36
C GLU A 249 -1.13 -8.98 18.07
N ASP A 250 -1.76 -9.22 16.90
CA ASP A 250 -1.30 -8.66 15.62
C ASP A 250 -1.39 -7.13 15.64
N ALA A 251 -2.52 -6.59 16.14
CA ALA A 251 -2.71 -5.15 16.27
C ALA A 251 -1.77 -4.55 17.33
N ASP A 252 -1.60 -5.22 18.47
CA ASP A 252 -0.68 -4.79 19.53
C ASP A 252 0.77 -4.71 19.04
N ARG A 253 1.26 -5.78 18.39
CA ARG A 253 2.64 -5.88 17.89
C ARG A 253 2.91 -4.87 16.79
N TYR A 254 1.95 -4.68 15.89
CA TYR A 254 2.04 -3.66 14.84
C TYR A 254 2.05 -2.24 15.44
N PHE A 255 1.15 -1.93 16.38
CA PHE A 255 1.09 -0.62 17.03
C PHE A 255 2.34 -0.31 17.86
N ALA A 256 2.89 -1.32 18.54
CA ALA A 256 4.17 -1.21 19.24
C ALA A 256 5.32 -0.89 18.27
N SER A 257 5.33 -1.50 17.08
CA SER A 257 6.30 -1.18 16.04
C SER A 257 6.18 0.26 15.54
N LEU A 258 4.95 0.78 15.36
CA LEU A 258 4.74 2.19 15.00
C LEU A 258 5.29 3.14 16.06
N LYS A 259 4.99 2.88 17.35
CA LYS A 259 5.50 3.68 18.48
C LYS A 259 7.03 3.70 18.49
N ARG A 260 7.64 2.53 18.37
CA ARG A 260 9.11 2.38 18.29
C ARG A 260 9.68 3.18 17.13
N PHE A 261 9.09 3.14 15.93
CA PHE A 261 9.60 3.90 14.79
C PHE A 261 9.50 5.41 14.98
N VAL A 262 8.39 5.91 15.54
CA VAL A 262 8.24 7.33 15.86
C VAL A 262 9.32 7.79 16.84
N GLU A 263 9.61 7.00 17.87
CA GLU A 263 10.69 7.25 18.84
C GLU A 263 12.09 7.20 18.20
N GLN A 264 12.39 6.14 17.45
CA GLN A 264 13.68 5.97 16.77
C GLN A 264 13.93 7.09 15.72
N LEU A 265 12.87 7.62 15.10
CA LEU A 265 12.94 8.79 14.23
C LEU A 265 13.02 10.11 15.03
N GLY A 266 12.60 10.15 16.29
CA GLY A 266 12.49 11.35 17.13
C GLY A 266 11.40 12.30 16.64
N LEU A 267 10.26 11.74 16.24
CA LEU A 267 9.13 12.46 15.66
C LEU A 267 7.91 12.50 16.60
N GLU A 268 8.08 12.21 17.89
CA GLU A 268 7.01 12.15 18.91
C GLU A 268 6.25 13.48 19.05
N LYS A 269 6.93 14.60 18.78
CA LYS A 269 6.30 15.94 18.78
C LYS A 269 5.51 16.24 17.50
N VAL A 270 5.71 15.47 16.44
CA VAL A 270 5.09 15.64 15.12
C VAL A 270 4.02 14.59 14.88
N ILE A 271 4.20 13.37 15.38
CA ILE A 271 3.32 12.23 15.15
C ILE A 271 2.77 11.77 16.49
N ILE A 272 1.47 12.00 16.69
CA ILE A 272 0.73 11.63 17.89
C ILE A 272 -0.07 10.37 17.57
N LEU A 273 0.48 9.22 17.95
CA LEU A 273 -0.18 7.93 17.80
C LEU A 273 -1.26 7.75 18.88
N ARG A 274 -2.47 7.40 18.48
CA ARG A 274 -3.62 7.13 19.35
C ARG A 274 -4.28 5.83 18.93
N ASP A 275 -4.67 5.03 19.90
CA ASP A 275 -5.49 3.85 19.65
C ASP A 275 -6.95 4.28 19.50
N ALA A 276 -7.54 4.07 18.32
CA ALA A 276 -8.90 4.49 18.04
C ALA A 276 -9.93 3.76 18.90
N PHE A 277 -9.69 2.50 19.27
CA PHE A 277 -10.58 1.73 20.13
C PHE A 277 -10.57 2.27 21.57
N GLU A 278 -9.39 2.56 22.11
CA GLU A 278 -9.29 3.17 23.45
C GLU A 278 -9.87 4.58 23.50
N GLU A 279 -9.75 5.36 22.43
CA GLU A 279 -10.40 6.67 22.32
C GLU A 279 -11.92 6.52 22.21
N LEU A 280 -12.41 5.51 21.48
CA LEU A 280 -13.85 5.28 21.32
C LEU A 280 -14.55 4.90 22.61
N LYS A 281 -13.91 4.14 23.50
CA LYS A 281 -14.45 3.79 24.82
C LYS A 281 -14.75 5.01 25.70
N LYS A 282 -14.19 6.17 25.37
CA LYS A 282 -14.42 7.43 26.09
C LYS A 282 -15.69 8.16 25.62
N ILE A 283 -16.33 7.70 24.55
CA ILE A 283 -17.57 8.28 24.05
C ILE A 283 -18.76 7.64 24.74
N ASP A 284 -19.55 8.46 25.45
CA ASP A 284 -20.80 8.02 26.07
C ASP A 284 -21.77 7.44 25.05
N ASN A 285 -22.51 6.41 25.46
CA ASN A 285 -23.52 5.71 24.64
C ASN A 285 -22.99 5.10 23.33
N PHE A 286 -21.68 4.86 23.19
CA PHE A 286 -21.11 4.30 21.96
C PHE A 286 -21.69 2.93 21.60
N ASP A 287 -22.00 2.08 22.59
CA ASP A 287 -22.65 0.79 22.35
C ASP A 287 -24.02 0.94 21.68
N SER A 288 -24.80 1.96 22.11
CA SER A 288 -26.09 2.28 21.50
C SER A 288 -25.93 2.84 20.08
N ILE A 289 -24.92 3.68 19.85
CA ILE A 289 -24.58 4.20 18.52
C ILE A 289 -24.19 3.05 17.58
N CYS A 290 -23.39 2.08 18.05
CA CYS A 290 -23.02 0.89 17.29
C CYS A 290 -24.24 0.02 16.95
N ALA A 291 -25.14 -0.20 17.90
CA ALA A 291 -26.37 -0.96 17.68
C ALA A 291 -27.27 -0.29 16.62
N GLN A 292 -27.42 1.04 16.70
CA GLN A 292 -28.16 1.81 15.70
C GLN A 292 -27.49 1.76 14.33
N ALA A 293 -26.17 1.97 14.26
CA ALA A 293 -25.41 1.90 13.02
C ALA A 293 -25.56 0.52 12.36
N ARG A 294 -25.50 -0.56 13.16
CA ARG A 294 -25.72 -1.92 12.67
C ARG A 294 -27.11 -2.12 12.09
N LYS A 295 -28.17 -1.65 12.77
CA LYS A 295 -29.55 -1.71 12.27
C LYS A 295 -29.68 -1.01 10.91
N GLU A 296 -29.12 0.20 10.80
CA GLU A 296 -29.15 1.00 9.57
C GLU A 296 -28.37 0.34 8.41
N ILE A 297 -27.14 -0.16 8.67
CA ILE A 297 -26.36 -0.88 7.66
C ILE A 297 -27.00 -2.21 7.28
N THR A 298 -27.67 -2.91 8.21
CA THR A 298 -28.38 -4.17 7.92
C THR A 298 -29.49 -3.95 6.90
N ASN A 299 -30.28 -2.88 7.06
CA ASN A 299 -31.33 -2.52 6.10
C ASN A 299 -30.77 -2.24 4.70
N LEU A 300 -29.68 -1.47 4.63
CA LEU A 300 -28.97 -1.20 3.36
C LEU A 300 -28.41 -2.49 2.75
N TRP A 301 -27.80 -3.36 3.57
CA TRP A 301 -27.19 -4.59 3.12
C TRP A 301 -28.21 -5.57 2.53
N LEU A 302 -29.36 -5.75 3.19
CA LEU A 302 -30.42 -6.63 2.71
C LEU A 302 -31.08 -6.13 1.43
N LYS A 303 -31.17 -4.80 1.25
CA LYS A 303 -31.80 -4.18 0.08
C LYS A 303 -30.85 -4.13 -1.14
N ASP A 304 -29.58 -3.79 -0.91
CA ASP A 304 -28.70 -3.27 -1.97
C ASP A 304 -27.34 -4.00 -2.12
N LYS A 305 -27.05 -5.06 -1.35
CA LYS A 305 -25.70 -5.69 -1.37
C LYS A 305 -25.22 -6.15 -2.74
N PHE A 306 -26.12 -6.60 -3.62
CA PHE A 306 -25.77 -7.08 -4.95
C PHE A 306 -26.00 -6.02 -6.05
N SER A 307 -26.85 -5.02 -5.83
CA SER A 307 -27.14 -3.96 -6.80
C SER A 307 -26.14 -2.80 -6.70
N ASN A 308 -25.54 -2.55 -5.53
CA ASN A 308 -24.69 -1.40 -5.30
C ASN A 308 -23.20 -1.69 -5.58
N GLU A 309 -22.63 -0.98 -6.56
CA GLU A 309 -21.24 -1.14 -6.97
C GLU A 309 -20.24 -0.83 -5.84
N LYS A 310 -20.51 0.18 -5.00
CA LYS A 310 -19.62 0.55 -3.88
C LYS A 310 -19.54 -0.57 -2.85
N VAL A 311 -20.65 -1.20 -2.52
CA VAL A 311 -20.69 -2.36 -1.61
C VAL A 311 -19.88 -3.52 -2.20
N ARG A 312 -20.05 -3.83 -3.49
CA ARG A 312 -19.23 -4.86 -4.17
C ARG A 312 -17.73 -4.56 -4.10
N ARG A 313 -17.33 -3.30 -4.30
CA ARG A 313 -15.91 -2.88 -4.20
C ARG A 313 -15.35 -3.05 -2.78
N ILE A 314 -16.16 -2.80 -1.75
CA ILE A 314 -15.76 -3.01 -0.35
C ILE A 314 -15.60 -4.52 -0.07
N ILE A 315 -16.54 -5.36 -0.52
CA ILE A 315 -16.44 -6.83 -0.41
C ILE A 315 -15.18 -7.34 -1.10
N GLN A 316 -14.96 -6.90 -2.34
CA GLN A 316 -13.76 -7.24 -3.10
C GLN A 316 -12.49 -6.80 -2.36
N SER A 317 -12.45 -5.59 -1.81
CA SER A 317 -11.29 -5.11 -1.05
C SER A 317 -11.05 -5.94 0.21
N ALA A 318 -12.11 -6.31 0.93
CA ALA A 318 -12.02 -7.16 2.12
C ALA A 318 -11.44 -8.54 1.80
N HIS A 319 -11.79 -9.14 0.65
CA HIS A 319 -11.26 -10.43 0.20
C HIS A 319 -9.72 -10.50 0.23
N TYR A 320 -9.05 -9.39 -0.12
CA TYR A 320 -7.58 -9.32 -0.15
C TYR A 320 -6.95 -8.84 1.16
N ASN A 321 -7.76 -8.38 2.11
CA ASN A 321 -7.29 -7.73 3.32
C ASN A 321 -7.53 -8.59 4.58
N ILE A 322 -8.32 -9.65 4.50
CA ILE A 322 -8.45 -10.62 5.59
C ILE A 322 -7.16 -11.42 5.78
N LYS A 323 -6.89 -11.85 7.02
CA LYS A 323 -5.74 -12.70 7.36
C LYS A 323 -5.86 -14.07 6.69
N LEU A 324 -4.85 -14.41 5.90
CA LEU A 324 -4.71 -15.65 5.14
C LEU A 324 -3.30 -16.25 5.30
N SER A 325 -2.61 -15.93 6.40
CA SER A 325 -1.22 -16.33 6.67
C SER A 325 -0.97 -17.83 6.59
N ASN A 326 -1.97 -18.66 6.89
CA ASN A 326 -1.86 -20.13 6.86
C ASN A 326 -2.16 -20.74 5.48
N ALA A 327 -2.61 -19.95 4.51
CA ALA A 327 -2.92 -20.46 3.17
C ALA A 327 -1.65 -20.42 2.30
N PRO A 328 -1.30 -21.53 1.60
CA PRO A 328 -0.15 -21.54 0.71
C PRO A 328 -0.26 -20.46 -0.37
N HIS A 329 0.85 -19.82 -0.70
CA HIS A 329 0.92 -18.76 -1.70
C HIS A 329 0.34 -19.21 -3.06
N GLU A 330 0.67 -20.42 -3.52
CA GLU A 330 0.15 -20.99 -4.76
C GLU A 330 -1.38 -21.14 -4.75
N VAL A 331 -1.94 -21.65 -3.66
CA VAL A 331 -3.39 -21.83 -3.51
C VAL A 331 -4.10 -20.49 -3.55
N LEU A 332 -3.57 -19.49 -2.82
CA LEU A 332 -4.13 -18.14 -2.85
C LEU A 332 -4.05 -17.51 -4.24
N TYR A 333 -2.94 -17.71 -4.96
CA TYR A 333 -2.81 -17.24 -6.32
C TYR A 333 -3.87 -17.87 -7.23
N ARG A 334 -3.97 -19.20 -7.23
CA ARG A 334 -4.94 -19.92 -8.07
C ARG A 334 -6.38 -19.49 -7.76
N ILE A 335 -6.76 -19.38 -6.50
CA ILE A 335 -8.10 -18.92 -6.07
C ILE A 335 -8.45 -17.52 -6.62
N ASN A 336 -7.44 -16.66 -6.78
CA ASN A 336 -7.65 -15.28 -7.24
C ASN A 336 -7.55 -15.09 -8.76
N PHE A 337 -6.84 -15.98 -9.47
CA PHE A 337 -6.46 -15.73 -10.87
C PHE A 337 -6.75 -16.88 -11.83
N ALA A 338 -6.97 -18.12 -11.34
CA ALA A 338 -7.32 -19.24 -12.20
C ALA A 338 -8.82 -19.25 -12.50
N GLU A 339 -9.18 -19.88 -13.62
CA GLU A 339 -10.57 -20.11 -13.97
C GLU A 339 -11.21 -21.11 -13.01
N ASP A 340 -12.51 -20.97 -12.76
CA ASP A 340 -13.21 -21.80 -11.78
C ASP A 340 -13.14 -23.30 -12.14
N TRP A 341 -13.10 -23.69 -13.41
CA TRP A 341 -12.96 -25.10 -13.79
C TRP A 341 -11.57 -25.67 -13.52
N ASP A 342 -10.54 -24.84 -13.45
CA ASP A 342 -9.16 -25.27 -13.17
C ASP A 342 -8.94 -25.54 -11.68
N LEU A 343 -9.76 -24.98 -10.80
CA LEU A 343 -9.65 -25.18 -9.34
C LEU A 343 -10.09 -26.58 -8.90
N SER A 344 -9.32 -27.16 -7.98
CA SER A 344 -9.70 -28.38 -7.25
C SER A 344 -10.95 -28.16 -6.39
N SER A 345 -11.56 -29.25 -5.94
CA SER A 345 -12.74 -29.21 -5.06
C SER A 345 -12.43 -28.50 -3.74
N GLU A 346 -11.24 -28.73 -3.20
CA GLU A 346 -10.72 -28.11 -1.97
C GLU A 346 -10.51 -26.60 -2.16
N GLU A 347 -9.92 -26.17 -3.27
CA GLU A 347 -9.71 -24.76 -3.59
C GLU A 347 -11.03 -24.01 -3.81
N LYS A 348 -12.00 -24.63 -4.50
CA LYS A 348 -13.35 -24.08 -4.65
C LYS A 348 -14.03 -23.88 -3.29
N LYS A 349 -13.88 -24.85 -2.39
CA LYS A 349 -14.43 -24.77 -1.03
C LYS A 349 -13.76 -23.63 -0.25
N LEU A 350 -12.44 -23.51 -0.34
CA LEU A 350 -11.68 -22.45 0.31
C LEU A 350 -12.05 -21.06 -0.26
N LYS A 351 -12.13 -20.90 -1.58
CA LYS A 351 -12.58 -19.68 -2.26
C LYS A 351 -13.93 -19.22 -1.72
N LYS A 352 -14.92 -20.13 -1.69
CA LYS A 352 -16.26 -19.84 -1.16
C LYS A 352 -16.24 -19.44 0.32
N GLU A 353 -15.35 -20.03 1.12
CA GLU A 353 -15.19 -19.68 2.52
C GLU A 353 -14.56 -18.29 2.70
N ILE A 354 -13.53 -17.96 1.90
CA ILE A 354 -12.91 -16.63 1.84
C ILE A 354 -13.95 -15.58 1.42
N ASP A 355 -14.73 -15.84 0.37
CA ASP A 355 -15.80 -14.95 -0.09
C ASP A 355 -16.81 -14.65 1.01
N LYS A 356 -17.27 -15.67 1.73
CA LYS A 356 -18.22 -15.50 2.85
C LYS A 356 -17.62 -14.69 3.99
N ARG A 357 -16.33 -14.90 4.29
CA ARG A 357 -15.60 -14.15 5.33
C ARG A 357 -15.41 -12.69 4.90
N ALA A 358 -15.07 -12.45 3.64
CA ALA A 358 -14.93 -11.12 3.05
C ALA A 358 -16.26 -10.34 3.07
N GLU A 359 -17.37 -10.99 2.71
CA GLU A 359 -18.72 -10.41 2.80
C GLU A 359 -19.02 -9.94 4.23
N LYS A 360 -18.77 -10.80 5.22
CA LYS A 360 -18.94 -10.46 6.65
C LYS A 360 -18.01 -9.33 7.09
N CYS A 361 -16.74 -9.38 6.70
CA CYS A 361 -15.75 -8.35 7.02
C CYS A 361 -16.16 -6.98 6.46
N ALA A 362 -16.62 -6.93 5.21
CA ALA A 362 -17.09 -5.71 4.57
C ALA A 362 -18.31 -5.10 5.30
N PHE A 363 -19.27 -5.95 5.67
CA PHE A 363 -20.42 -5.53 6.45
C PHE A 363 -20.00 -4.91 7.79
N GLU A 364 -19.15 -5.61 8.55
CA GLU A 364 -18.67 -5.12 9.86
C GLU A 364 -17.85 -3.84 9.74
N TYR A 365 -17.00 -3.74 8.72
CA TYR A 365 -16.26 -2.52 8.40
C TYR A 365 -17.21 -1.34 8.16
N MET A 366 -18.29 -1.54 7.40
CA MET A 366 -19.29 -0.50 7.15
C MET A 366 -20.02 -0.09 8.43
N VAL A 367 -20.36 -1.05 9.30
CA VAL A 367 -20.98 -0.77 10.61
C VAL A 367 -20.08 0.13 11.46
N VAL A 368 -18.79 -0.22 11.58
CA VAL A 368 -17.85 0.57 12.38
C VAL A 368 -17.64 1.95 11.78
N GLN A 369 -17.46 2.08 10.46
CA GLN A 369 -17.30 3.38 9.81
C GLN A 369 -18.53 4.28 10.03
N HIS A 370 -19.73 3.72 9.94
CA HIS A 370 -20.97 4.44 10.21
C HIS A 370 -21.09 4.83 11.69
N ALA A 371 -20.72 3.94 12.61
CA ALA A 371 -20.70 4.24 14.04
C ALA A 371 -19.73 5.38 14.38
N LEU A 372 -18.53 5.40 13.78
CA LEU A 372 -17.54 6.48 13.93
C LEU A 372 -18.09 7.83 13.46
N GLU A 373 -18.82 7.84 12.34
CA GLU A 373 -19.47 9.04 11.80
C GLU A 373 -20.59 9.53 12.73
N LYS A 374 -21.53 8.66 13.11
CA LYS A 374 -22.64 9.00 14.03
C LYS A 374 -22.14 9.47 15.40
N ALA A 375 -21.01 8.94 15.86
CA ALA A 375 -20.40 9.35 17.12
C ALA A 375 -19.74 10.73 17.05
N ASP A 376 -19.60 11.32 15.86
CA ASP A 376 -18.78 12.51 15.60
C ASP A 376 -17.36 12.35 16.15
N PHE A 377 -16.81 11.13 16.01
CA PHE A 377 -15.64 10.68 16.75
C PHE A 377 -14.46 11.63 16.62
N PHE A 378 -14.12 12.02 15.39
CA PHE A 378 -12.91 12.80 15.14
C PHE A 378 -12.99 14.23 15.66
N ASN A 379 -14.15 14.89 15.55
CA ASN A 379 -14.32 16.23 16.09
C ASN A 379 -14.31 16.22 17.63
N LYS A 380 -14.85 15.18 18.27
CA LYS A 380 -14.76 14.99 19.73
C LYS A 380 -13.33 14.74 20.19
N MET A 381 -12.55 13.97 19.43
CA MET A 381 -11.17 13.63 19.82
C MET A 381 -10.17 14.77 19.59
N VAL A 382 -10.32 15.50 18.49
CA VAL A 382 -9.47 16.65 18.18
C VAL A 382 -10.32 17.78 17.64
N ASN A 383 -10.75 18.65 18.55
CA ASN A 383 -11.51 19.84 18.22
C ASN A 383 -10.74 20.71 17.21
N HIS A 384 -11.46 21.26 16.21
CA HIS A 384 -10.90 22.01 15.07
C HIS A 384 -9.86 21.24 14.22
N GLY A 385 -9.69 19.94 14.43
CA GLY A 385 -8.78 19.13 13.64
C GLY A 385 -9.13 19.13 12.15
N ILE A 386 -8.10 19.16 11.31
CA ILE A 386 -8.24 18.99 9.87
C ILE A 386 -8.18 17.51 9.54
N ARG A 387 -9.24 17.01 8.90
CA ARG A 387 -9.40 15.59 8.63
C ARG A 387 -8.67 15.18 7.35
N LEU A 388 -7.64 14.35 7.53
CA LEU A 388 -6.92 13.66 6.47
C LEU A 388 -7.53 12.28 6.21
N THR A 389 -7.23 11.73 5.05
CA THR A 389 -7.68 10.39 4.62
C THR A 389 -6.71 9.82 3.59
N VAL A 390 -6.65 8.50 3.47
CA VAL A 390 -6.00 7.85 2.32
C VAL A 390 -6.95 7.74 1.11
N HIS A 391 -8.26 7.86 1.36
CA HIS A 391 -9.35 7.86 0.38
C HIS A 391 -9.96 9.27 0.27
N PRO A 392 -9.54 10.11 -0.69
CA PRO A 392 -10.04 11.48 -0.84
C PRO A 392 -11.55 11.49 -1.08
N LYS A 393 -12.24 12.43 -0.43
CA LYS A 393 -13.67 12.68 -0.55
C LYS A 393 -13.98 14.11 -0.14
N GLU A 394 -15.19 14.59 -0.42
CA GLU A 394 -15.59 15.95 -0.06
C GLU A 394 -15.29 16.29 1.41
N GLY A 395 -14.66 17.44 1.64
CA GLY A 395 -14.31 17.92 2.98
C GLY A 395 -13.19 17.16 3.71
N HIS A 396 -12.58 16.14 3.07
CA HIS A 396 -11.52 15.33 3.66
C HIS A 396 -10.29 15.28 2.75
N ILE A 397 -9.15 15.76 3.24
CA ILE A 397 -7.94 15.90 2.41
C ILE A 397 -7.27 14.53 2.24
N GLY A 398 -7.31 14.00 1.02
CA GLY A 398 -6.56 12.80 0.65
C GLY A 398 -5.06 13.03 0.66
N ILE A 399 -4.27 12.12 1.23
CA ILE A 399 -2.80 12.21 1.23
C ILE A 399 -2.11 10.93 0.76
N TYR A 400 -1.05 11.07 -0.03
CA TYR A 400 -0.11 10.01 -0.33
C TYR A 400 0.85 9.82 0.85
N LEU A 401 0.82 8.63 1.45
CA LEU A 401 1.63 8.33 2.64
C LEU A 401 3.12 8.25 2.32
N VAL A 402 3.54 7.56 1.26
CA VAL A 402 4.98 7.34 0.99
C VAL A 402 5.50 8.27 -0.11
N LYS A 403 4.92 8.23 -1.31
CA LYS A 403 5.31 9.04 -2.47
C LYS A 403 4.08 9.35 -3.31
N ARG A 404 4.10 10.49 -3.99
CA ARG A 404 3.06 10.85 -4.96
C ARG A 404 2.87 9.71 -5.97
N LYS A 405 1.61 9.34 -6.23
CA LYS A 405 1.21 8.23 -7.12
C LYS A 405 1.57 6.83 -6.61
N THR A 406 2.00 6.68 -5.35
CA THR A 406 2.04 5.36 -4.70
C THR A 406 0.66 5.10 -4.11
N HIS A 407 -0.11 4.21 -4.75
CA HIS A 407 -1.46 3.86 -4.34
C HIS A 407 -1.51 2.78 -3.26
N LEU A 408 -0.48 1.94 -3.19
CA LEU A 408 -0.37 0.93 -2.15
C LEU A 408 -0.05 1.59 -0.81
N LEU A 409 -0.85 1.27 0.22
CA LEU A 409 -0.64 1.79 1.56
C LEU A 409 0.45 1.00 2.29
N PRO A 410 1.15 1.60 3.27
CA PRO A 410 2.28 0.95 3.96
C PRO A 410 1.97 -0.45 4.48
N TRP A 411 0.81 -0.62 5.10
CA TRP A 411 0.41 -1.89 5.70
C TRP A 411 -0.06 -2.95 4.69
N MET A 412 -0.10 -2.63 3.39
CA MET A 412 -0.55 -3.53 2.33
C MET A 412 0.60 -4.12 1.49
N GLY A 413 1.85 -3.75 1.79
CA GLY A 413 3.03 -4.21 1.06
C GLY A 413 4.30 -3.90 1.84
N VAL A 414 5.45 -3.94 1.18
CA VAL A 414 6.77 -3.74 1.80
C VAL A 414 7.48 -2.54 1.18
N GLY A 415 8.25 -1.81 1.99
CA GLY A 415 9.06 -0.67 1.54
C GLY A 415 10.22 -1.10 0.63
N VAL A 416 10.41 -0.38 -0.48
CA VAL A 416 11.53 -0.58 -1.43
C VAL A 416 12.34 0.70 -1.53
N ILE A 417 13.65 0.63 -1.23
CA ILE A 417 14.61 1.71 -1.51
C ILE A 417 15.05 1.60 -2.97
N LYS A 418 14.70 2.60 -3.77
CA LYS A 418 15.15 2.75 -5.16
C LYS A 418 16.58 3.25 -5.23
N ASN A 419 17.22 3.09 -6.38
CA ASN A 419 18.62 3.51 -6.59
C ASN A 419 18.85 5.02 -6.36
N ASN A 420 17.82 5.85 -6.56
CA ASN A 420 17.86 7.29 -6.26
C ASN A 420 17.59 7.64 -4.77
N GLY A 421 17.45 6.64 -3.90
CA GLY A 421 17.13 6.78 -2.48
C GLY A 421 15.66 7.08 -2.17
N GLU A 422 14.78 7.17 -3.17
CA GLU A 422 13.34 7.25 -2.93
C GLU A 422 12.79 5.92 -2.41
N VAL A 423 11.69 5.99 -1.66
CA VAL A 423 10.97 4.79 -1.21
C VAL A 423 9.67 4.65 -1.98
N SER A 424 9.35 3.42 -2.38
CA SER A 424 8.04 3.00 -2.85
C SER A 424 7.50 1.83 -2.03
N VAL A 425 6.24 1.49 -2.21
CA VAL A 425 5.60 0.32 -1.57
C VAL A 425 5.14 -0.62 -2.67
N HIS A 426 5.43 -1.91 -2.51
CA HIS A 426 5.10 -2.96 -3.46
C HIS A 426 4.54 -4.17 -2.74
N TYR A 427 3.74 -4.99 -3.43
CA TYR A 427 3.42 -6.31 -2.91
C TYR A 427 4.69 -7.16 -2.89
N GLU A 428 4.90 -7.88 -1.80
CA GLU A 428 6.12 -8.65 -1.62
C GLU A 428 6.27 -9.78 -2.65
N SER A 429 5.16 -10.39 -3.08
CA SER A 429 5.16 -11.41 -4.13
C SER A 429 5.77 -10.90 -5.45
N GLU A 430 5.56 -9.62 -5.80
CA GLU A 430 6.16 -8.98 -6.98
C GLU A 430 7.67 -8.83 -6.85
N LEU A 431 8.15 -8.59 -5.62
CA LEU A 431 9.56 -8.37 -5.36
C LEU A 431 10.31 -9.70 -5.35
N ILE A 432 9.66 -10.76 -4.86
CA ILE A 432 10.26 -12.10 -4.80
C ILE A 432 10.37 -12.73 -6.18
N SER A 433 9.34 -12.57 -7.04
CA SER A 433 9.39 -13.10 -8.41
C SER A 433 10.45 -12.39 -9.26
N ASN A 434 10.72 -11.13 -8.96
CA ASN A 434 11.58 -10.25 -9.74
C ASN A 434 13.01 -10.18 -9.18
N GLY A 435 13.99 -10.72 -9.93
CA GLY A 435 15.41 -10.70 -9.54
C GLY A 435 16.05 -9.30 -9.47
N LYS A 436 15.30 -8.23 -9.70
CA LYS A 436 15.74 -6.83 -9.62
C LYS A 436 15.73 -6.27 -8.20
N TYR A 437 15.33 -7.04 -7.18
CA TYR A 437 15.24 -6.56 -5.81
C TYR A 437 15.99 -7.47 -4.84
N ARG A 438 16.78 -6.83 -3.98
CA ARG A 438 17.54 -7.49 -2.92
C ARG A 438 16.79 -7.36 -1.59
N PRO A 439 16.28 -8.44 -0.98
CA PRO A 439 15.68 -8.37 0.35
C PRO A 439 16.75 -8.05 1.41
N VAL A 440 16.41 -7.13 2.32
CA VAL A 440 17.28 -6.71 3.43
C VAL A 440 16.63 -7.05 4.76
N PHE A 441 17.25 -7.96 5.50
CA PHE A 441 16.81 -8.45 6.80
C PHE A 441 17.52 -7.70 7.93
N ILE A 442 16.80 -7.40 9.02
CA ILE A 442 17.45 -7.09 10.29
C ILE A 442 17.81 -8.42 10.95
N LYS A 443 19.02 -8.51 11.52
CA LYS A 443 19.51 -9.72 12.17
C LYS A 443 18.50 -10.23 13.22
N GLY A 444 18.10 -11.49 13.07
CA GLY A 444 17.12 -12.15 13.94
C GLY A 444 15.67 -12.06 13.46
N GLU A 445 15.38 -11.33 12.38
CA GLU A 445 14.06 -11.31 11.77
C GLU A 445 13.94 -12.35 10.64
N GLU A 446 12.77 -12.98 10.54
CA GLU A 446 12.47 -14.01 9.53
C GLU A 446 12.05 -13.43 8.18
N HIS A 447 11.56 -12.19 8.18
CA HIS A 447 11.07 -11.47 7.00
C HIS A 447 11.91 -10.21 6.76
N PRO A 448 12.08 -9.78 5.50
CA PRO A 448 12.86 -8.58 5.21
C PRO A 448 12.20 -7.34 5.85
N PHE A 449 13.03 -6.42 6.32
CA PHE A 449 12.60 -5.11 6.79
C PHE A 449 12.34 -4.15 5.62
N TYR A 450 12.99 -4.38 4.48
CA TYR A 450 12.78 -3.68 3.22
C TYR A 450 13.45 -4.42 2.08
N TYR A 451 13.20 -3.97 0.85
CA TYR A 451 13.98 -4.36 -0.31
C TYR A 451 14.78 -3.19 -0.84
N LYS A 452 15.94 -3.48 -1.42
CA LYS A 452 16.70 -2.51 -2.19
C LYS A 452 16.60 -2.88 -3.67
N GLU A 453 16.34 -1.90 -4.52
CA GLU A 453 16.52 -2.08 -5.96
C GLU A 453 17.97 -2.49 -6.23
N ALA A 454 18.16 -3.62 -6.90
CA ALA A 454 19.48 -4.06 -7.30
C ALA A 454 20.02 -3.06 -8.33
N GLU A 455 21.33 -2.77 -8.26
CA GLU A 455 22.04 -2.32 -9.44
C GLU A 455 21.83 -3.43 -10.48
N THR A 456 21.26 -3.09 -11.64
CA THR A 456 20.85 -4.14 -12.58
C THR A 456 22.09 -4.78 -13.17
N ILE A 457 22.39 -6.00 -12.74
CA ILE A 457 23.47 -6.85 -13.23
C ILE A 457 22.83 -8.03 -13.96
N TYR A 458 22.96 -8.06 -15.28
CA TYR A 458 22.64 -9.25 -16.08
C TYR A 458 23.87 -10.13 -16.11
N LYS A 459 23.76 -11.43 -15.82
CA LYS A 459 24.90 -12.36 -15.85
C LYS A 459 24.61 -13.64 -16.61
N GLY A 460 25.60 -14.13 -17.36
CA GLY A 460 25.48 -15.31 -18.21
C GLY A 460 24.85 -15.00 -19.57
N THR A 461 25.12 -15.86 -20.54
CA THR A 461 24.81 -15.60 -21.97
C THR A 461 23.33 -15.34 -22.22
N ASP A 462 22.43 -16.09 -21.58
CA ASP A 462 20.98 -15.95 -21.78
C ASP A 462 20.47 -14.62 -21.21
N GLN A 463 20.84 -14.26 -19.98
CA GLN A 463 20.45 -12.98 -19.39
C GLN A 463 21.08 -11.80 -20.14
N PHE A 464 22.32 -11.96 -20.61
CA PHE A 464 23.00 -10.97 -21.43
C PHE A 464 22.29 -10.77 -22.77
N ARG A 465 21.75 -11.83 -23.40
CA ARG A 465 20.92 -11.70 -24.61
C ARG A 465 19.56 -11.05 -24.31
N SER A 466 18.88 -11.48 -23.25
CA SER A 466 17.59 -10.89 -22.83
C SER A 466 17.73 -9.40 -22.49
N PHE A 467 18.85 -8.99 -21.91
CA PHE A 467 19.15 -7.58 -21.63
C PHE A 467 19.01 -6.68 -22.86
N PHE A 468 19.51 -7.11 -24.02
CA PHE A 468 19.39 -6.32 -25.24
C PHE A 468 17.95 -6.24 -25.74
N SER A 469 17.20 -7.35 -25.67
CA SER A 469 15.77 -7.36 -25.99
C SER A 469 14.99 -6.38 -25.09
N ASP A 470 15.15 -6.51 -23.77
CA ASP A 470 14.54 -5.63 -22.77
C ASP A 470 14.90 -4.16 -23.01
N THR A 471 16.15 -3.90 -23.40
CA THR A 471 16.64 -2.55 -23.70
C THR A 471 15.91 -1.98 -24.90
N VAL A 472 15.83 -2.72 -26.02
CA VAL A 472 15.11 -2.30 -27.22
C VAL A 472 13.62 -2.11 -26.93
N ASP A 473 13.02 -2.96 -26.10
CA ASP A 473 11.62 -2.86 -25.69
C ASP A 473 11.31 -1.64 -24.82
N SER A 474 12.31 -1.19 -24.05
CA SER A 474 12.18 0.02 -23.24
C SER A 474 12.24 1.33 -24.04
N LEU A 475 12.75 1.31 -25.29
CA LEU A 475 12.99 2.50 -26.10
C LEU A 475 11.78 2.86 -26.98
N LYS A 476 11.55 4.16 -27.17
CA LYS A 476 10.47 4.69 -28.00
C LYS A 476 11.01 5.60 -29.10
N GLU A 477 10.22 5.81 -30.14
CA GLU A 477 10.54 6.76 -31.21
C GLU A 477 10.94 8.13 -30.62
N GLY A 478 12.07 8.67 -31.08
CA GLY A 478 12.69 9.89 -30.55
C GLY A 478 13.67 9.69 -29.38
N ASP A 479 13.82 8.48 -28.85
CA ASP A 479 14.96 8.13 -28.00
C ASP A 479 16.22 7.82 -28.84
N PHE A 480 17.35 7.60 -28.16
CA PHE A 480 18.63 7.30 -28.79
C PHE A 480 19.35 6.14 -28.10
N TYR A 481 20.18 5.47 -28.90
CA TYR A 481 21.13 4.43 -28.51
C TYR A 481 22.52 4.84 -29.00
N TRP A 482 23.38 5.30 -28.08
CA TRP A 482 24.76 5.65 -28.41
C TRP A 482 25.71 4.65 -27.78
N ALA A 483 26.72 4.19 -28.49
CA ALA A 483 27.64 3.18 -28.00
C ALA A 483 29.10 3.56 -28.20
N PHE A 484 29.91 3.41 -27.17
CA PHE A 484 31.32 3.12 -27.35
C PHE A 484 31.45 1.62 -27.57
N ALA A 485 31.72 1.22 -28.80
CA ALA A 485 31.68 -0.17 -29.22
C ALA A 485 32.68 -1.03 -28.43
N PHE A 486 32.38 -2.32 -28.36
CA PHE A 486 33.39 -3.31 -27.98
C PHE A 486 34.61 -3.24 -28.89
N HIS A 487 35.74 -3.71 -28.37
CA HIS A 487 36.98 -3.82 -29.13
C HIS A 487 37.13 -5.26 -29.62
N THR A 488 38.08 -6.02 -29.10
CA THR A 488 38.32 -7.42 -29.51
C THR A 488 37.15 -8.36 -29.21
N GLU A 489 36.24 -8.01 -28.29
CA GLU A 489 35.06 -8.82 -27.98
C GLU A 489 34.15 -9.00 -29.21
N TYR A 490 34.18 -8.04 -30.14
CA TYR A 490 33.48 -8.12 -31.42
C TYR A 490 33.99 -9.25 -32.33
N LEU A 491 35.14 -9.87 -32.00
CA LEU A 491 35.65 -11.05 -32.70
C LEU A 491 34.88 -12.33 -32.32
N ASN A 492 34.21 -12.35 -31.17
CA ASN A 492 33.34 -13.44 -30.75
C ASN A 492 32.06 -13.46 -31.59
N LYS A 493 31.68 -14.65 -32.10
CA LYS A 493 30.51 -14.80 -32.98
C LYS A 493 29.19 -14.50 -32.27
N ASP A 494 29.06 -14.90 -31.01
CA ASP A 494 27.82 -14.74 -30.24
C ASP A 494 27.58 -13.26 -29.92
N VAL A 495 28.64 -12.52 -29.58
CA VAL A 495 28.58 -11.05 -29.40
C VAL A 495 28.08 -10.39 -30.68
N ARG A 496 28.67 -10.72 -31.83
CA ARG A 496 28.27 -10.13 -33.11
C ARG A 496 26.82 -10.43 -33.43
N GLU A 497 26.36 -11.64 -33.19
CA GLU A 497 24.98 -12.02 -33.46
C GLU A 497 24.00 -11.23 -32.57
N ILE A 498 24.26 -11.18 -31.27
CA ILE A 498 23.44 -10.44 -30.30
C ILE A 498 23.35 -8.95 -30.69
N LEU A 499 24.49 -8.32 -30.95
CA LEU A 499 24.51 -6.90 -31.30
C LEU A 499 23.87 -6.64 -32.68
N THR A 500 24.14 -7.48 -33.68
CA THR A 500 23.51 -7.34 -35.01
C THR A 500 21.99 -7.41 -34.93
N ASN A 501 21.45 -8.34 -34.14
CA ASN A 501 20.01 -8.45 -33.92
C ASN A 501 19.45 -7.23 -33.17
N THR A 502 20.18 -6.75 -32.15
CA THR A 502 19.81 -5.55 -31.39
C THR A 502 19.69 -4.33 -32.30
N HIS A 503 20.71 -4.04 -33.09
CA HIS A 503 20.75 -2.87 -33.96
C HIS A 503 19.72 -2.95 -35.09
N LYS A 504 19.35 -4.15 -35.55
CA LYS A 504 18.21 -4.34 -36.48
C LYS A 504 16.88 -3.97 -35.82
N ALA A 505 16.64 -4.43 -34.60
CA ALA A 505 15.42 -4.10 -33.87
C ALA A 505 15.32 -2.60 -33.51
N LEU A 506 16.45 -1.94 -33.27
CA LEU A 506 16.51 -0.47 -33.13
C LEU A 506 16.09 0.26 -34.40
N ALA A 507 16.49 -0.25 -35.57
CA ALA A 507 16.12 0.31 -36.87
C ALA A 507 14.61 0.19 -37.12
N GLU A 508 14.00 -0.96 -36.78
CA GLU A 508 12.55 -1.16 -36.87
C GLU A 508 11.76 -0.17 -36.01
N LYS A 509 12.31 0.24 -34.86
CA LYS A 509 11.73 1.24 -33.95
C LYS A 509 12.13 2.68 -34.26
N SER A 510 12.86 2.94 -35.35
CA SER A 510 13.35 4.27 -35.74
C SER A 510 14.12 4.99 -34.61
N ILE A 511 14.91 4.24 -33.83
CA ILE A 511 15.74 4.79 -32.75
C ILE A 511 17.02 5.38 -33.34
N GLU A 512 17.42 6.58 -32.87
CA GLU A 512 18.70 7.16 -33.28
C GLU A 512 19.87 6.30 -32.78
N ASP A 513 20.65 5.73 -33.70
CA ASP A 513 21.69 4.75 -33.39
C ASP A 513 23.08 5.22 -33.84
N LYS A 514 24.01 5.37 -32.90
CA LYS A 514 25.37 5.88 -33.14
C LYS A 514 26.41 5.07 -32.38
N ALA A 515 27.48 4.66 -33.03
CA ALA A 515 28.58 3.93 -32.40
C ALA A 515 29.95 4.56 -32.70
N ILE A 516 30.76 4.76 -31.66
CA ILE A 516 32.17 5.14 -31.77
C ILE A 516 33.01 3.89 -31.49
N CYS A 517 33.96 3.58 -32.36
CA CYS A 517 34.88 2.46 -32.22
C CYS A 517 36.34 2.90 -32.38
N LYS A 518 37.27 2.04 -31.95
CA LYS A 518 38.70 2.23 -32.27
C LYS A 518 38.94 1.99 -33.75
N LYS A 519 39.88 2.74 -34.33
CA LYS A 519 40.16 2.74 -35.78
C LYS A 519 40.53 1.37 -36.34
N ASP A 520 41.24 0.55 -35.58
CA ASP A 520 41.62 -0.81 -35.94
C ASP A 520 40.42 -1.77 -36.06
N MET A 521 39.31 -1.48 -35.37
CA MET A 521 38.08 -2.27 -35.45
C MET A 521 37.05 -1.75 -36.45
N PHE A 522 37.30 -0.59 -37.07
CA PHE A 522 36.33 0.08 -37.93
C PHE A 522 35.83 -0.82 -39.08
N GLU A 523 36.75 -1.40 -39.85
CA GLU A 523 36.39 -2.25 -41.00
C GLU A 523 35.58 -3.47 -40.57
N THR A 524 35.97 -4.10 -39.46
CA THR A 524 35.30 -5.28 -38.90
C THR A 524 33.86 -4.95 -38.49
N ILE A 525 33.66 -3.84 -37.77
CA ILE A 525 32.35 -3.42 -37.27
C ILE A 525 31.49 -2.92 -38.43
N SER A 526 32.02 -2.07 -39.31
CA SER A 526 31.29 -1.57 -40.48
C SER A 526 30.83 -2.71 -41.40
N LYS A 527 31.63 -3.76 -41.59
CA LYS A 527 31.24 -4.94 -42.36
C LYS A 527 30.10 -5.71 -41.70
N ALA A 528 30.08 -5.81 -40.37
CA ALA A 528 29.01 -6.52 -39.66
C ALA A 528 27.64 -5.83 -39.78
N TYR A 529 27.63 -4.52 -40.03
CA TYR A 529 26.42 -3.71 -40.16
C TYR A 529 26.21 -3.15 -41.57
N SER A 530 26.82 -3.74 -42.61
CA SER A 530 26.68 -3.25 -44.00
C SER A 530 25.22 -3.16 -44.46
N ASP A 531 24.38 -4.05 -43.93
CA ASP A 531 22.98 -4.20 -44.31
C ASP A 531 22.03 -3.39 -43.40
N ASN A 532 22.57 -2.60 -42.45
CA ASN A 532 21.80 -1.77 -41.53
C ASN A 532 22.19 -0.30 -41.68
N SER A 533 21.38 0.47 -42.42
CA SER A 533 21.62 1.89 -42.67
C SER A 533 21.26 2.82 -41.49
N ASN A 534 20.58 2.31 -40.45
CA ASN A 534 20.19 3.10 -39.29
C ASN A 534 21.38 3.42 -38.38
N ILE A 535 22.25 2.44 -38.15
CA ILE A 535 23.43 2.61 -37.30
C ILE A 535 24.49 3.45 -38.02
N LYS A 536 24.91 4.54 -37.36
CA LYS A 536 26.04 5.36 -37.82
C LYS A 536 27.27 4.99 -37.02
N ILE A 537 28.38 4.70 -37.68
CA ILE A 537 29.63 4.28 -37.03
C ILE A 537 30.73 5.28 -37.34
N LYS A 538 31.47 5.70 -36.31
CA LYS A 538 32.68 6.51 -36.42
C LYS A 538 33.87 5.82 -35.78
N ALA A 539 35.05 6.02 -36.36
CA ALA A 539 36.31 5.58 -35.80
C ALA A 539 37.09 6.76 -35.22
N VAL A 540 37.74 6.53 -34.08
CA VAL A 540 38.60 7.50 -33.39
C VAL A 540 39.96 6.88 -33.09
N ASN A 541 40.98 7.73 -32.91
CA ASN A 541 42.31 7.31 -32.47
C ASN A 541 42.48 7.48 -30.94
N GLU A 542 41.60 8.25 -30.31
CA GLU A 542 41.58 8.48 -28.87
C GLU A 542 41.21 7.22 -28.10
N GLU A 543 41.70 7.13 -26.86
CA GLU A 543 41.24 6.12 -25.91
C GLU A 543 39.77 6.38 -25.54
N ILE A 544 38.96 5.32 -25.63
CA ILE A 544 37.53 5.34 -25.35
C ILE A 544 37.18 4.22 -24.37
N PRO A 545 36.18 4.41 -23.50
CA PRO A 545 35.66 3.35 -22.67
C PRO A 545 34.89 2.36 -23.55
N THR A 546 35.46 1.20 -23.85
CA THR A 546 34.84 0.19 -24.73
C THR A 546 33.70 -0.53 -24.02
N GLY A 547 32.73 -1.01 -24.79
CA GLY A 547 31.59 -1.76 -24.23
C GLY A 547 30.65 -0.90 -23.40
N VAL A 548 30.45 0.37 -23.76
CA VAL A 548 29.55 1.29 -23.03
C VAL A 548 28.40 1.72 -23.92
N ILE A 549 27.17 1.56 -23.44
CA ILE A 549 25.95 2.09 -24.07
C ILE A 549 25.47 3.29 -23.27
N ILE A 550 25.03 4.33 -23.97
CA ILE A 550 24.51 5.57 -23.42
C ILE A 550 23.10 5.75 -23.97
N LEU A 551 22.14 5.72 -23.06
CA LEU A 551 20.73 5.98 -23.32
C LEU A 551 20.32 7.31 -22.67
N LYS A 552 19.07 7.70 -22.87
CA LYS A 552 18.51 8.95 -22.35
C LYS A 552 18.67 9.13 -20.83
N ASN A 553 18.44 8.06 -20.06
CA ASN A 553 18.37 8.09 -18.60
C ASN A 553 19.35 7.16 -17.88
N ARG A 554 20.21 6.46 -18.63
CA ARG A 554 21.13 5.46 -18.07
C ARG A 554 22.32 5.22 -18.98
N ILE A 555 23.43 4.77 -18.40
CA ILE A 555 24.50 4.13 -19.13
C ILE A 555 24.51 2.64 -18.80
N ILE A 556 24.99 1.83 -19.73
CA ILE A 556 25.23 0.40 -19.51
C ILE A 556 26.70 0.12 -19.78
N ASN A 557 27.36 -0.56 -18.85
CA ASN A 557 28.66 -1.17 -19.10
C ASN A 557 28.47 -2.65 -19.42
N LEU A 558 29.06 -3.07 -20.53
CA LEU A 558 29.06 -4.45 -21.00
C LEU A 558 30.43 -5.06 -20.72
N LEU A 559 30.44 -6.23 -20.09
CA LEU A 559 31.63 -7.03 -19.86
C LEU A 559 31.44 -8.38 -20.56
N TRP A 560 32.37 -8.75 -21.43
CA TRP A 560 32.37 -10.05 -22.09
C TRP A 560 33.49 -10.93 -21.54
N GLY A 561 33.21 -12.20 -21.28
CA GLY A 561 34.12 -13.16 -20.66
C GLY A 561 33.46 -14.53 -20.52
N GLU A 562 33.99 -15.39 -19.64
CA GLU A 562 33.38 -16.70 -19.33
C GLU A 562 31.93 -16.55 -18.83
N GLU A 563 31.66 -15.48 -18.07
CA GLU A 563 30.33 -15.10 -17.62
C GLU A 563 30.02 -13.67 -18.09
N PRO A 564 29.42 -13.49 -19.29
CA PRO A 564 29.14 -12.16 -19.82
C PRO A 564 28.16 -11.43 -18.91
N SER A 565 28.39 -10.13 -18.73
CA SER A 565 27.64 -9.32 -17.77
C SER A 565 27.31 -7.93 -18.29
N ALA A 566 26.16 -7.39 -17.94
CA ALA A 566 25.78 -6.01 -18.24
C ALA A 566 25.34 -5.27 -16.96
N PHE A 567 25.85 -4.06 -16.76
CA PHE A 567 25.62 -3.25 -15.55
C PHE A 567 24.98 -1.92 -15.93
N GLU A 568 23.78 -1.65 -15.42
CA GLU A 568 23.12 -0.35 -15.63
C GLU A 568 23.47 0.65 -14.52
N ILE A 569 23.86 1.87 -14.93
CA ILE A 569 24.04 3.01 -14.02
C ILE A 569 23.02 4.09 -14.37
N ARG A 570 22.16 4.41 -13.40
CA ARG A 570 21.04 5.36 -13.51
C ARG A 570 21.28 6.62 -12.69
N ASP A 571 22.48 7.18 -12.82
CA ASP A 571 22.85 8.45 -12.20
C ASP A 571 22.84 9.59 -13.23
N ARG A 572 22.12 10.67 -12.93
CA ARG A 572 21.92 11.79 -13.86
C ARG A 572 23.23 12.52 -14.20
N GLU A 573 24.13 12.68 -13.23
CA GLU A 573 25.39 13.37 -13.43
C GLU A 573 26.33 12.51 -14.28
N ILE A 574 26.44 11.21 -13.98
CA ILE A 574 27.24 10.25 -14.75
C ILE A 574 26.73 10.19 -16.19
N VAL A 575 25.42 10.00 -16.40
CA VAL A 575 24.82 9.95 -17.75
C VAL A 575 25.13 11.22 -18.54
N SER A 576 24.99 12.39 -17.92
CA SER A 576 25.24 13.68 -18.59
C SER A 576 26.71 13.83 -19.01
N ARG A 577 27.67 13.38 -18.17
CA ARG A 577 29.09 13.38 -18.50
C ARG A 577 29.42 12.49 -19.69
N TYR A 578 28.88 11.26 -19.72
CA TYR A 578 29.07 10.34 -20.84
C TYR A 578 28.44 10.87 -22.14
N GLN A 579 27.22 11.42 -22.09
CA GLN A 579 26.57 12.04 -23.25
C GLN A 579 27.38 13.22 -23.79
N LYS A 580 27.94 14.06 -22.92
CA LYS A 580 28.80 15.18 -23.32
C LYS A 580 30.08 14.67 -24.00
N TYR A 581 30.76 13.71 -23.37
CA TYR A 581 31.99 13.11 -23.90
C TYR A 581 31.76 12.45 -25.26
N PHE A 582 30.69 11.65 -25.40
CA PHE A 582 30.31 11.03 -26.66
C PHE A 582 30.07 12.08 -27.76
N LYS A 583 29.32 13.15 -27.47
CA LYS A 583 29.07 14.23 -28.43
C LYS A 583 30.33 14.98 -28.86
N GLU A 584 31.28 15.17 -27.95
CA GLU A 584 32.56 15.81 -28.25
C GLU A 584 33.39 14.96 -29.22
N LEU A 585 33.50 13.66 -28.96
CA LEU A 585 34.17 12.72 -29.87
C LEU A 585 33.42 12.57 -31.19
N TRP A 586 32.08 12.54 -31.18
CA TRP A 586 31.27 12.41 -32.38
C TRP A 586 31.40 13.60 -33.34
N LYS A 587 31.84 14.77 -32.87
CA LYS A 587 32.09 15.96 -33.70
C LYS A 587 33.44 15.94 -34.39
N LYS A 588 34.40 15.19 -33.85
CA LYS A 588 35.66 14.89 -34.53
C LYS A 588 35.39 13.93 -35.68
#